data_AF-A0AAW0Y9D0-F1
#
_entry.id   AF-A0AAW0Y9D0-F1
#
_cell.length_a   1.000
_cell.length_b   1.000
_cell.length_c   1.000
_cell.angle_alpha   90.00
_cell.angle_beta   90.00
_cell.angle_gamma   90.00
#
_symmetry.space_group_name_H-M   'P 1'
#
loop_
_entity.id
_entity.type
_entity.pdbx_description
1 polymer ?
#
loop_
_entity_poly.entity_id
_entity_poly.type
_entity_poly.pdbx_seq_one_letter_code
_entity_poly.pdbx_strand_id
1 'polypeptide(L)'
;MLFGKVADKAHLEKVRVVAQNYFDAVLSDEKLSSSELIYAYLSPSPEHLKQVPIQRKKSKFSFSTFFKGGDGKSDSDEEELGLIMDAGETSADGGSGDGGKDSVAEPLFSFLEELCELRGVSKWLRKTLISFVQITYGKTITKHVRETVSGMLSESMVLYYMHTVKDNLWPSHNELQAIRQARTEDDKLRTRYEAREQFVNNLPVLLCTLVGQQNARRGATKLFTTLQHH
;
A
#
# COMPACT_ATOMS: atom_id res chain seq x y z
N MET A 1 -39.17 -11.04 41.02
CA MET A 1 -38.68 -9.80 40.37
C MET A 1 -39.27 -9.68 38.95
N LEU A 2 -40.46 -9.10 38.78
CA LEU A 2 -41.12 -8.97 37.46
C LEU A 2 -41.66 -7.56 37.14
N PHE A 3 -41.41 -6.57 38.01
CA PHE A 3 -41.96 -5.22 37.84
C PHE A 3 -41.12 -4.27 36.96
N GLY A 4 -39.87 -4.62 36.61
CA GLY A 4 -39.01 -3.77 35.76
C GLY A 4 -39.36 -3.80 34.27
N LYS A 5 -39.92 -4.90 33.75
CA LYS A 5 -40.16 -5.08 32.30
C LYS A 5 -41.41 -4.36 31.77
N VAL A 6 -42.39 -4.07 32.63
CA VAL A 6 -43.69 -3.51 32.22
C VAL A 6 -43.63 -1.98 32.15
N ALA A 7 -42.91 -1.34 33.07
CA ALA A 7 -42.68 0.11 33.05
C ALA A 7 -41.90 0.53 31.79
N ASP A 8 -40.90 -0.27 31.41
CA ASP A 8 -40.17 -0.09 30.15
C ASP A 8 -41.10 -0.20 28.93
N LYS A 9 -42.04 -1.15 28.92
CA LYS A 9 -42.94 -1.33 27.79
C LYS A 9 -43.90 -0.14 27.61
N ALA A 10 -44.46 0.39 28.69
CA ALA A 10 -45.32 1.57 28.62
C ALA A 10 -44.54 2.83 28.24
N HIS A 11 -43.30 2.96 28.69
CA HIS A 11 -42.41 4.05 28.28
C HIS A 11 -41.99 3.93 26.82
N LEU A 12 -41.61 2.73 26.37
CA LEU A 12 -41.29 2.42 24.97
C LEU A 12 -42.45 2.72 24.04
N GLU A 13 -43.70 2.43 24.45
CA GLU A 13 -44.86 2.75 23.61
C GLU A 13 -45.06 4.27 23.48
N LYS A 14 -44.85 5.04 24.55
CA LYS A 14 -44.88 6.50 24.48
C LYS A 14 -43.77 7.05 23.58
N VAL A 15 -42.54 6.55 23.73
CA VAL A 15 -41.40 6.94 22.90
C VAL A 15 -41.67 6.59 21.43
N ARG A 16 -42.25 5.42 21.16
CA ARG A 16 -42.64 4.98 19.83
C ARG A 16 -43.66 5.92 19.19
N VAL A 17 -44.73 6.27 19.91
CA VAL A 17 -45.77 7.18 19.41
C VAL A 17 -45.19 8.56 19.11
N VAL A 18 -44.33 9.10 19.99
CA VAL A 18 -43.68 10.40 19.76
C VAL A 18 -42.75 10.36 18.55
N ALA A 19 -41.94 9.30 18.42
CA ALA A 19 -41.05 9.13 17.27
C ALA A 19 -41.84 8.99 15.97
N GLN A 20 -42.96 8.26 16.00
CA GLN A 20 -43.82 8.07 14.83
C GLN A 20 -44.47 9.37 14.39
N ASN A 21 -45.04 10.15 15.32
CA ASN A 21 -45.60 11.46 15.01
C ASN A 21 -44.54 12.43 14.44
N TYR A 22 -43.30 12.34 14.93
CA TYR A 22 -42.19 13.15 14.41
C TYR A 22 -41.81 12.74 12.98
N PHE A 23 -41.68 11.44 12.70
CA PHE A 23 -41.40 10.97 11.35
C PHE A 23 -42.53 11.30 10.39
N ASP A 24 -43.79 11.19 10.80
CA ASP A 24 -44.93 11.53 9.97
C ASP A 24 -44.94 13.04 9.63
N ALA A 25 -44.62 13.91 10.60
CA ALA A 25 -44.49 15.34 10.35
C ALA A 25 -43.30 15.67 9.42
N VAL A 26 -42.16 15.00 9.59
CA VAL A 26 -40.95 15.19 8.79
C VAL A 26 -41.13 14.68 7.35
N LEU A 27 -41.82 13.56 7.17
CA LEU A 27 -42.08 12.96 5.85
C LEU A 27 -43.24 13.63 5.11
N SER A 28 -44.09 14.39 5.81
CA SER A 28 -45.14 15.20 5.20
C SER A 28 -44.60 16.44 4.47
N ASP A 29 -43.39 16.91 4.79
CA ASP A 29 -42.73 18.01 4.09
C ASP A 29 -41.97 17.47 2.85
N GLU A 30 -42.36 17.93 1.66
CA GLU A 30 -41.83 17.49 0.36
C GLU A 30 -40.32 17.77 0.19
N LYS A 31 -39.81 18.85 0.80
CA LYS A 31 -38.38 19.17 0.75
C LYS A 31 -37.55 18.32 1.70
N LEU A 32 -38.17 17.83 2.76
CA LEU A 32 -37.49 17.08 3.81
C LEU A 32 -37.56 15.57 3.53
N SER A 33 -38.67 15.08 3.00
CA SER A 33 -38.81 13.68 2.56
C SER A 33 -37.88 13.27 1.42
N SER A 34 -37.42 14.24 0.62
CA SER A 34 -36.40 14.06 -0.43
C SER A 34 -34.95 14.20 0.06
N SER A 35 -34.74 14.44 1.36
CA SER A 35 -33.40 14.57 1.93
C SER A 35 -32.68 13.22 1.96
N GLU A 36 -31.49 13.18 1.37
CA GLU A 36 -30.60 12.01 1.35
C GLU A 36 -30.32 11.45 2.75
N LEU A 37 -30.28 12.32 3.77
CA LEU A 37 -30.04 11.93 5.15
C LEU A 37 -31.19 11.09 5.73
N ILE A 38 -32.43 11.42 5.38
CA ILE A 38 -33.61 10.69 5.84
C ILE A 38 -33.70 9.34 5.14
N TYR A 39 -33.39 9.31 3.84
CA TYR A 39 -33.32 8.06 3.07
C TYR A 39 -32.20 7.13 3.58
N ALA A 40 -31.02 7.67 3.86
CA ALA A 40 -29.91 6.92 4.43
C ALA A 40 -30.25 6.35 5.82
N TYR A 41 -30.92 7.14 6.66
CA TYR A 41 -31.31 6.74 8.00
C TYR A 41 -32.40 5.65 8.00
N LEU A 42 -33.41 5.76 7.15
CA LEU A 42 -34.53 4.81 7.07
C LEU A 42 -34.24 3.57 6.24
N SER A 43 -33.25 3.62 5.33
CA SER A 43 -32.85 2.43 4.58
C SER A 43 -32.30 1.35 5.54
N PRO A 44 -32.63 0.07 5.32
CA PRO A 44 -32.04 -1.03 6.05
C PRO A 44 -30.61 -1.28 5.54
N SER A 45 -29.72 -0.32 5.79
CA SER A 45 -28.30 -0.38 5.47
C SER A 45 -27.47 -0.45 6.77
N PRO A 46 -26.33 -1.17 6.77
CA PRO A 46 -25.46 -1.32 7.93
C PRO A 46 -25.09 0.02 8.57
N GLU A 47 -25.03 0.06 9.89
CA GLU A 47 -24.85 1.26 10.75
C GLU A 47 -23.62 2.12 10.37
N HIS A 48 -22.65 1.51 9.70
CA HIS A 48 -21.40 2.15 9.25
C HIS A 48 -21.60 3.11 8.05
N LEU A 49 -22.75 3.03 7.36
CA LEU A 49 -23.09 3.89 6.21
C LEU A 49 -23.95 5.11 6.59
N LYS A 50 -24.48 5.19 7.83
CA LYS A 50 -25.46 6.21 8.26
C LYS A 50 -24.85 7.46 8.91
N GLN A 51 -23.55 7.72 8.76
CA GLN A 51 -22.90 8.85 9.43
C GLN A 51 -23.17 10.20 8.73
N VAL A 52 -24.02 11.03 9.35
CA VAL A 52 -24.07 12.49 9.16
C VAL A 52 -22.81 13.11 9.80
N PRO A 53 -22.15 14.14 9.21
CA PRO A 53 -20.76 14.44 9.52
C PRO A 53 -20.61 15.21 10.83
N ILE A 54 -20.38 14.51 11.92
CA ILE A 54 -19.59 15.05 13.03
C ILE A 54 -18.13 14.79 12.69
N GLN A 55 -17.45 15.87 12.30
CA GLN A 55 -16.00 16.10 12.36
C GLN A 55 -15.20 14.91 12.93
N ARG A 56 -15.03 13.88 12.11
CA ARG A 56 -13.94 12.93 12.26
C ARG A 56 -13.26 12.92 10.92
N LYS A 57 -12.03 13.43 10.92
CA LYS A 57 -11.03 13.37 9.86
C LYS A 57 -11.13 12.01 9.16
N LYS A 58 -11.96 11.89 8.14
CA LYS A 58 -11.93 10.78 7.22
C LYS A 58 -11.05 11.24 6.09
N SER A 59 -9.84 10.68 6.11
CA SER A 59 -9.05 10.38 4.93
C SER A 59 -9.94 10.34 3.69
N LYS A 60 -9.92 11.43 2.93
CA LYS A 60 -10.40 11.50 1.55
C LYS A 60 -9.18 11.33 0.65
N PHE A 61 -8.43 10.24 0.85
CA PHE A 61 -7.44 9.86 -0.14
C PHE A 61 -8.14 9.05 -1.22
N SER A 62 -8.61 9.78 -2.23
CA SER A 62 -8.97 9.15 -3.49
C SER A 62 -7.66 8.78 -4.19
N PHE A 63 -7.41 7.49 -4.34
CA PHE A 63 -6.29 6.96 -5.14
C PHE A 63 -6.32 7.47 -6.60
N SER A 64 -7.44 8.04 -7.06
CA SER A 64 -7.59 8.56 -8.42
C SER A 64 -6.56 9.63 -8.79
N THR A 65 -5.99 10.38 -7.84
CA THR A 65 -4.93 11.37 -8.13
C THR A 65 -3.55 10.73 -8.30
N PHE A 66 -3.28 9.60 -7.63
CA PHE A 66 -2.02 8.85 -7.82
C PHE A 66 -1.99 8.01 -9.10
N PHE A 67 -3.17 7.63 -9.64
CA PHE A 67 -3.30 6.79 -10.84
C PHE A 67 -3.66 7.55 -12.12
N LYS A 68 -3.86 8.88 -12.06
CA LYS A 68 -4.14 9.72 -13.23
C LYS A 68 -2.82 10.12 -13.91
N GLY A 69 -2.20 9.15 -14.57
CA GLY A 69 -1.04 9.41 -15.41
C GLY A 69 -1.40 10.22 -16.66
N GLY A 70 -0.56 11.22 -16.94
CA GLY A 70 -0.22 11.66 -18.29
C GLY A 70 -1.04 12.80 -18.87
N ASP A 71 -0.78 14.03 -18.44
CA ASP A 71 -0.37 15.09 -19.37
C ASP A 71 0.38 16.18 -18.59
N GLY A 72 1.35 16.81 -19.23
CA GLY A 72 2.28 17.71 -18.57
C GLY A 72 1.62 18.95 -17.97
N LYS A 73 2.31 19.49 -16.95
CA LYS A 73 2.23 20.86 -16.40
C LYS A 73 1.41 20.99 -15.09
N SER A 74 2.11 21.04 -13.95
CA SER A 74 1.75 21.89 -12.80
C SER A 74 2.82 21.79 -11.70
N ASP A 75 3.63 22.83 -11.54
CA ASP A 75 4.51 23.07 -10.38
C ASP A 75 3.69 23.30 -9.09
N SER A 76 2.37 23.49 -9.23
CA SER A 76 1.43 23.78 -8.14
C SER A 76 0.97 22.53 -7.38
N ASP A 77 1.07 21.34 -8.00
CA ASP A 77 0.54 20.09 -7.45
C ASP A 77 1.53 19.46 -6.43
N GLU A 78 2.78 19.93 -6.45
CA GLU A 78 3.86 19.46 -5.57
C GLU A 78 3.76 20.05 -4.15
N GLU A 79 3.19 21.25 -4.03
CA GLU A 79 2.92 21.93 -2.76
C GLU A 79 1.70 21.32 -2.05
N GLU A 80 0.65 20.96 -2.81
CA GLU A 80 -0.57 20.35 -2.25
C GLU A 80 -0.29 18.96 -1.68
N LEU A 81 0.53 18.14 -2.36
CA LEU A 81 0.93 16.82 -1.85
C LEU A 81 1.80 16.92 -0.58
N GLY A 82 2.65 17.94 -0.48
CA GLY A 82 3.45 18.23 0.72
C GLY A 82 2.61 18.65 1.93
N LEU A 83 1.62 19.52 1.70
CA LEU A 83 0.73 20.04 2.75
C LEU A 83 -0.20 18.97 3.34
N ILE A 84 -0.67 18.02 2.52
CA ILE A 84 -1.55 16.94 3.01
C ILE A 84 -0.78 15.95 3.91
N MET A 85 0.52 15.77 3.68
CA MET A 85 1.36 14.89 4.48
C MET A 85 1.83 15.54 5.80
N ASP A 86 2.09 16.84 5.80
CA ASP A 86 2.46 17.61 7.01
C ASP A 86 1.34 17.63 8.05
N ALA A 87 0.08 17.65 7.62
CA ALA A 87 -1.09 17.61 8.51
C ALA A 87 -1.25 16.28 9.30
N GLY A 88 -0.49 15.24 8.95
CA GLY A 88 -0.44 13.96 9.65
C GLY A 88 0.58 13.89 10.79
N GLU A 89 1.52 14.83 10.87
CA GLU A 89 2.61 14.84 11.85
C GLU A 89 2.45 15.94 12.89
N THR A 90 1.35 15.88 13.65
CA THR A 90 1.24 16.64 14.92
C THR A 90 1.17 15.66 16.09
N SER A 91 2.25 14.92 16.30
CA SER A 91 2.53 14.19 17.55
C SER A 91 4.04 14.05 17.72
N ALA A 92 4.63 15.04 18.38
CA ALA A 92 5.90 14.99 19.09
C ALA A 92 7.10 14.35 18.37
N ASP A 93 7.79 15.13 17.53
CA ASP A 93 9.24 15.37 17.67
C ASP A 93 9.65 16.54 16.78
N GLY A 94 10.11 17.63 17.39
CA GLY A 94 10.54 18.82 16.67
C GLY A 94 11.85 18.55 15.93
N GLY A 95 11.84 18.73 14.61
CA GLY A 95 13.07 18.64 13.83
C GLY A 95 12.83 18.88 12.35
N SER A 96 12.74 20.15 11.96
CA SER A 96 13.11 20.60 10.63
C SER A 96 14.56 20.15 10.35
N GLY A 97 14.72 19.15 9.49
CA GLY A 97 15.99 18.46 9.26
C GLY A 97 15.92 17.54 8.05
N ASP A 98 15.77 18.17 6.88
CA ASP A 98 15.73 17.64 5.52
C ASP A 98 17.03 16.91 5.08
N GLY A 99 17.49 15.89 5.81
CA GLY A 99 18.68 15.14 5.34
C GLY A 99 19.16 13.96 6.17
N GLY A 100 18.72 13.80 7.42
CA GLY A 100 19.25 12.74 8.30
C GLY A 100 18.43 11.46 8.37
N LYS A 101 17.10 11.52 8.13
CA LYS A 101 16.17 10.45 8.49
C LYS A 101 16.00 9.34 7.43
N ASP A 102 16.36 9.60 6.17
CA ASP A 102 16.24 8.63 5.06
C ASP A 102 17.57 8.04 4.58
N SER A 103 18.70 8.33 5.23
CA SER A 103 20.03 7.86 4.80
C SER A 103 20.10 6.34 4.58
N VAL A 104 19.29 5.56 5.32
CA VAL A 104 19.20 4.10 5.18
C VAL A 104 18.49 3.68 3.89
N ALA A 105 17.53 4.47 3.42
CA ALA A 105 16.77 4.22 2.18
C ALA A 105 17.41 4.88 0.95
N GLU A 106 18.37 5.79 1.13
CA GLU A 106 19.07 6.47 0.03
C GLU A 106 19.59 5.50 -1.06
N PRO A 107 20.23 4.36 -0.71
CA PRO A 107 20.66 3.40 -1.74
C PRO A 107 19.52 2.83 -2.57
N LEU A 108 18.31 2.71 -2.01
CA LEU A 108 17.12 2.23 -2.74
C LEU A 108 16.63 3.27 -3.74
N PHE A 109 16.64 4.55 -3.37
CA PHE A 109 16.26 5.63 -4.27
C PHE A 109 17.24 5.73 -5.44
N SER A 110 18.55 5.76 -5.15
CA SER A 110 19.58 5.81 -6.19
C SER A 110 19.54 4.58 -7.09
N PHE A 111 19.29 3.40 -6.52
CA PHE A 111 19.15 2.17 -7.31
C PHE A 111 17.96 2.23 -8.26
N LEU A 112 16.78 2.66 -7.79
CA LEU A 112 15.60 2.76 -8.64
C LEU A 112 15.76 3.84 -9.73
N GLU A 113 16.40 4.97 -9.40
CA GLU A 113 16.68 6.03 -10.37
C GLU A 113 17.59 5.53 -11.50
N GLU A 114 18.69 4.86 -11.14
CA GLU A 114 19.67 4.31 -12.10
C GLU A 114 19.10 3.14 -12.90
N LEU A 115 18.30 2.28 -12.25
CA LEU A 115 17.74 1.10 -12.90
C LEU A 115 16.64 1.48 -13.89
N CYS A 116 15.76 2.39 -13.51
CA CYS A 116 14.61 2.82 -14.33
C CYS A 116 14.92 4.04 -15.23
N GLU A 117 16.17 4.52 -15.26
CA GLU A 117 16.63 5.64 -16.09
C GLU A 117 15.81 6.94 -15.87
N LEU A 118 15.49 7.22 -14.62
CA LEU A 118 14.57 8.29 -14.22
C LEU A 118 15.28 9.65 -14.18
N ARG A 119 15.58 10.22 -15.35
CA ARG A 119 16.22 11.53 -15.45
C ARG A 119 15.28 12.66 -15.04
N GLY A 120 15.65 13.40 -13.99
CA GLY A 120 14.99 14.64 -13.58
C GLY A 120 13.76 14.49 -12.67
N VAL A 121 13.44 13.27 -12.21
CA VAL A 121 12.27 13.00 -11.34
C VAL A 121 12.64 12.37 -9.99
N SER A 122 13.91 12.43 -9.57
CA SER A 122 14.42 11.77 -8.37
C SER A 122 13.75 12.25 -7.07
N LYS A 123 13.51 13.55 -6.94
CA LYS A 123 12.80 14.13 -5.78
C LYS A 123 11.35 13.66 -5.71
N TRP A 124 10.66 13.61 -6.85
CA TRP A 124 9.28 13.15 -6.94
C TRP A 124 9.16 11.65 -6.64
N LEU A 125 10.07 10.84 -7.19
CA LEU A 125 10.15 9.40 -6.92
C LEU A 125 10.36 9.14 -5.43
N ARG A 126 11.30 9.87 -4.81
CA ARG A 126 11.59 9.75 -3.38
C ARG A 126 10.36 10.08 -2.53
N LYS A 127 9.72 11.23 -2.76
CA LYS A 127 8.47 11.61 -2.07
C LYS A 127 7.41 10.51 -2.23
N THR A 128 7.14 10.08 -3.46
CA THR A 128 6.11 9.08 -3.77
C THR A 128 6.37 7.73 -3.11
N LEU A 129 7.63 7.27 -3.13
CA LEU A 129 8.01 6.00 -2.51
C LEU A 129 7.91 6.06 -0.98
N ILE A 130 8.29 7.17 -0.35
CA ILE A 130 8.11 7.40 1.09
C ILE A 130 6.62 7.36 1.45
N SER A 131 5.79 8.14 0.75
CA SER A 131 4.34 8.17 0.98
C SER A 131 3.71 6.80 0.81
N PHE A 132 4.12 6.07 -0.23
CA PHE A 132 3.61 4.73 -0.50
C PHE A 132 3.89 3.78 0.67
N VAL A 133 5.15 3.70 1.13
CA VAL A 133 5.52 2.81 2.23
C VAL A 133 4.75 3.16 3.51
N GLN A 134 4.56 4.45 3.78
CA GLN A 134 3.80 4.91 4.93
C GLN A 134 2.30 4.55 4.83
N ILE A 135 1.69 4.67 3.65
CA ILE A 135 0.29 4.32 3.42
C ILE A 135 0.07 2.80 3.50
N THR A 136 0.95 2.01 2.87
CA THR A 136 0.79 0.55 2.79
C THR A 136 1.12 -0.15 4.11
N TYR A 137 2.18 0.29 4.79
CA TYR A 137 2.70 -0.41 5.97
C TYR A 137 2.47 0.34 7.28
N GLY A 138 1.96 1.59 7.24
CA GLY A 138 1.75 2.41 8.43
C GLY A 138 3.05 2.80 9.15
N LYS A 139 4.20 2.73 8.46
CA LYS A 139 5.53 2.96 9.01
C LYS A 139 6.38 3.74 8.01
N THR A 140 7.36 4.49 8.50
CA THR A 140 8.33 5.17 7.63
C THR A 140 9.18 4.17 6.86
N ILE A 141 9.66 4.57 5.67
CA ILE A 141 10.53 3.72 4.85
C ILE A 141 11.78 3.27 5.61
N THR A 142 12.40 4.17 6.37
CA THR A 142 13.57 3.86 7.20
C THR A 142 13.27 2.77 8.24
N LYS A 143 12.11 2.85 8.91
CA LYS A 143 11.69 1.83 9.88
C LYS A 143 11.42 0.51 9.18
N HIS A 144 10.72 0.54 8.04
CA HIS A 144 10.38 -0.67 7.29
C HIS A 144 11.63 -1.39 6.76
N VAL A 145 12.59 -0.65 6.18
CA VAL A 145 13.87 -1.21 5.70
C VAL A 145 14.63 -1.85 6.85
N ARG A 146 14.76 -1.16 7.99
CA ARG A 146 15.46 -1.69 9.17
C ARG A 146 14.81 -2.95 9.72
N GLU A 147 13.49 -2.97 9.86
CA GLU A 147 12.74 -4.14 10.30
C GLU A 147 12.91 -5.31 9.32
N THR A 148 12.86 -5.05 8.02
CA THR A 148 13.05 -6.07 6.98
C THR A 148 14.43 -6.70 7.07
N VAL A 149 15.48 -5.89 7.13
CA VAL A 149 16.87 -6.37 7.26
C VAL A 149 17.05 -7.13 8.58
N SER A 150 16.50 -6.62 9.67
CA SER A 150 16.58 -7.30 10.98
C SER A 150 15.84 -8.65 10.95
N GLY A 151 14.73 -8.75 10.24
CA GLY A 151 14.00 -10.00 10.01
C GLY A 151 14.81 -11.00 9.19
N MET A 152 15.41 -10.55 8.08
CA MET A 152 16.29 -11.38 7.24
C MET A 152 17.51 -11.91 8.01
N LEU A 153 18.03 -11.12 8.95
CA LEU A 153 19.19 -11.47 9.79
C LEU A 153 18.80 -12.03 11.16
N SER A 154 17.53 -12.37 11.37
CA SER A 154 17.08 -12.98 12.62
C SER A 154 17.67 -14.39 12.78
N GLU A 155 17.80 -14.85 14.02
CA GLU A 155 18.36 -16.16 14.34
C GLU A 155 17.66 -17.30 13.59
N SER A 156 16.33 -17.26 13.50
CA SER A 156 15.54 -18.25 12.76
C SER A 156 15.86 -18.26 11.26
N MET A 157 16.04 -17.09 10.65
CA MET A 157 16.39 -16.99 9.23
C MET A 157 17.82 -17.45 8.96
N VAL A 158 18.77 -17.08 9.83
CA VAL A 158 20.17 -17.55 9.71
C VAL A 158 20.24 -19.07 9.84
N LEU A 159 19.55 -19.67 10.82
CA LEU A 159 19.46 -21.12 10.95
C LEU A 159 18.82 -21.76 9.72
N TYR A 160 17.74 -21.18 9.19
CA TYR A 160 17.11 -21.63 7.96
C TYR A 160 18.09 -21.62 6.78
N TYR A 161 18.85 -20.54 6.61
CA TYR A 161 19.88 -20.44 5.57
C TYR A 161 20.99 -21.49 5.76
N MET A 162 21.46 -21.70 6.99
CA MET A 162 22.47 -22.73 7.30
C MET A 162 21.96 -24.14 6.96
N HIS A 163 20.73 -24.48 7.35
CA HIS A 163 20.11 -25.76 7.01
C HIS A 163 19.98 -25.92 5.48
N THR A 164 19.48 -24.88 4.80
CA THR A 164 19.34 -24.89 3.35
C THR A 164 20.69 -25.11 2.67
N VAL A 165 21.74 -24.41 3.09
CA VAL A 165 23.10 -24.59 2.53
C VAL A 165 23.61 -26.00 2.81
N LYS A 166 23.46 -26.50 4.04
CA LYS A 166 23.86 -27.87 4.41
C LYS A 166 23.16 -28.92 3.55
N ASP A 167 21.85 -28.80 3.36
CA ASP A 167 21.06 -29.78 2.62
C ASP A 167 21.32 -29.72 1.11
N ASN A 168 21.61 -28.53 0.55
CA ASN A 168 21.96 -28.38 -0.86
C ASN A 168 23.39 -28.84 -1.19
N LEU A 169 24.35 -28.60 -0.29
CA LEU A 169 25.76 -28.97 -0.50
C LEU A 169 26.07 -30.41 -0.07
N TRP A 170 25.40 -30.89 0.97
CA TRP A 170 25.53 -32.24 1.52
C TRP A 170 24.15 -32.92 1.58
N PRO A 171 23.55 -33.23 0.42
CA PRO A 171 22.36 -34.07 0.41
C PRO A 171 22.70 -35.40 1.10
N SER A 172 21.79 -35.86 1.96
CA SER A 172 22.00 -37.06 2.79
C SER A 172 22.45 -38.26 1.94
N HIS A 173 23.24 -39.14 2.54
CA HIS A 173 24.16 -40.13 1.95
C HIS A 173 23.70 -41.04 0.78
N ASN A 174 22.44 -40.97 0.33
CA ASN A 174 21.88 -41.80 -0.73
C ASN A 174 21.43 -41.03 -1.99
N GLU A 175 21.56 -39.71 -2.03
CA GLU A 175 21.18 -38.87 -3.17
C GLU A 175 22.40 -38.15 -3.76
N LEU A 176 23.48 -38.90 -4.01
CA LEU A 176 24.54 -38.45 -4.91
C LEU A 176 23.87 -38.07 -6.22
N GLN A 177 23.74 -36.77 -6.45
CA GLN A 177 22.96 -36.18 -7.53
C GLN A 177 23.14 -37.02 -8.78
N ALA A 178 22.05 -37.61 -9.28
CA ALA A 178 22.01 -38.17 -10.62
C ALA A 178 22.68 -37.13 -11.51
N ILE A 179 23.84 -37.47 -12.09
CA ILE A 179 24.71 -36.57 -12.84
C ILE A 179 23.80 -35.76 -13.75
N ARG A 180 23.48 -34.52 -13.36
CA ARG A 180 22.60 -33.67 -14.16
C ARG A 180 23.40 -33.47 -15.43
N GLN A 181 22.91 -34.02 -16.54
CA GLN A 181 23.57 -33.89 -17.83
C GLN A 181 23.94 -32.42 -18.01
N ALA A 182 25.21 -32.16 -18.35
CA ALA A 182 25.69 -30.79 -18.52
C ALA A 182 24.80 -30.11 -19.57
N ARG A 183 24.12 -29.03 -19.18
CA ARG A 183 23.19 -28.30 -20.05
C ARG A 183 23.97 -27.82 -21.28
N THR A 184 23.43 -28.07 -22.47
CA THR A 184 23.96 -27.51 -23.72
C THR A 184 23.81 -25.98 -23.73
N GLU A 185 24.64 -25.31 -24.53
CA GLU A 185 24.57 -23.84 -24.67
C GLU A 185 23.19 -23.39 -25.20
N ASP A 186 22.59 -24.15 -26.10
CA ASP A 186 21.24 -23.89 -26.62
C ASP A 186 20.17 -24.01 -25.52
N ASP A 187 20.26 -25.03 -24.65
CA ASP A 187 19.32 -25.19 -23.53
C ASP A 187 19.45 -24.04 -22.51
N LYS A 188 20.68 -23.57 -22.26
CA LYS A 188 20.94 -22.40 -21.41
C LYS A 188 20.37 -21.14 -22.04
N LEU A 189 20.59 -20.93 -23.34
CA LEU A 189 20.10 -19.76 -24.07
C LEU A 189 18.57 -19.72 -24.10
N ARG A 190 17.93 -20.86 -24.41
CA ARG A 190 16.45 -20.99 -24.38
C ARG A 190 15.89 -20.68 -22.99
N THR A 191 16.44 -21.31 -21.95
CA THR A 191 15.99 -21.07 -20.57
C THR A 191 16.17 -19.60 -20.16
N ARG A 192 17.29 -18.98 -20.57
CA ARG A 192 17.56 -17.55 -20.31
C ARG A 192 16.53 -16.66 -21.00
N TYR A 193 16.18 -16.95 -22.25
CA TYR A 193 15.18 -16.19 -23.00
C TYR A 193 13.80 -16.30 -22.33
N GLU A 194 13.35 -17.51 -22.02
CA GLU A 194 12.05 -17.75 -21.37
C GLU A 194 11.98 -17.09 -20.00
N ALA A 195 13.03 -17.21 -19.18
CA ALA A 195 13.11 -16.57 -17.87
C ALA A 195 13.07 -15.04 -17.98
N ARG A 196 13.74 -14.46 -18.98
CA ARG A 196 13.70 -13.01 -19.22
C ARG A 196 12.30 -12.56 -19.59
N GLU A 197 11.63 -13.29 -20.49
CA GLU A 197 10.28 -12.97 -20.93
C GLU A 197 9.29 -13.02 -19.75
N GLN A 198 9.35 -14.08 -18.95
CA GLN A 198 8.53 -14.20 -17.75
C GLN A 198 8.83 -13.08 -16.76
N PHE A 199 10.10 -12.74 -16.52
CA PHE A 199 10.48 -11.68 -15.59
C PHE A 199 9.93 -10.30 -16.00
N VAL A 200 10.07 -9.94 -17.28
CA VAL A 200 9.64 -8.63 -17.79
C VAL A 200 8.12 -8.52 -17.94
N ASN A 201 7.42 -9.64 -18.13
CA ASN A 201 5.96 -9.66 -18.25
C ASN A 201 5.25 -9.72 -16.88
N ASN A 202 5.93 -10.12 -15.81
CA ASN A 202 5.37 -10.23 -14.46
C ASN A 202 5.85 -9.10 -13.53
N LEU A 203 5.88 -7.86 -14.03
CA LEU A 203 6.24 -6.72 -13.20
C LEU A 203 5.11 -6.32 -12.26
N PRO A 204 5.43 -5.98 -10.99
CA PRO A 204 4.43 -5.45 -10.07
C PRO A 204 3.76 -4.20 -10.65
N VAL A 205 2.43 -4.18 -10.67
CA VAL A 205 1.64 -3.03 -11.16
C VAL A 205 2.12 -1.73 -10.50
N LEU A 206 2.41 -1.79 -9.20
CA LEU A 206 2.93 -0.68 -8.43
C LEU A 206 4.23 -0.10 -9.01
N LEU A 207 5.18 -0.95 -9.41
CA LEU A 207 6.44 -0.50 -9.99
C LEU A 207 6.16 0.23 -11.31
N CYS A 208 5.29 -0.34 -12.15
CA CYS A 208 4.88 0.27 -13.39
C CYS A 208 4.15 1.62 -13.21
N THR A 209 3.37 1.77 -12.15
CA THR A 209 2.74 3.06 -11.79
C THR A 209 3.77 4.07 -11.29
N LEU A 210 4.72 3.63 -10.46
CA LEU A 210 5.71 4.52 -9.84
C LEU A 210 6.70 5.09 -10.86
N VAL A 211 7.19 4.27 -11.78
CA VAL A 211 8.28 4.66 -12.71
C VAL A 211 7.82 4.79 -14.16
N GLY A 212 6.59 4.34 -14.47
CA GLY A 212 6.06 4.20 -15.83
C GLY A 212 6.32 2.82 -16.43
N GLN A 213 5.34 2.26 -17.15
CA GLN A 213 5.39 0.90 -17.72
C GLN A 213 6.66 0.65 -18.56
N GLN A 214 7.05 1.61 -19.40
CA GLN A 214 8.22 1.45 -20.28
C GLN A 214 9.53 1.49 -19.49
N ASN A 215 9.66 2.40 -18.53
CA ASN A 215 10.83 2.52 -17.68
C ASN A 215 10.97 1.31 -16.76
N ALA A 216 9.86 0.78 -16.23
CA ALA A 216 9.84 -0.46 -15.45
C ALA A 216 10.32 -1.65 -16.28
N ARG A 217 9.83 -1.81 -17.52
CA ARG A 217 10.27 -2.90 -18.42
C ARG A 217 11.73 -2.79 -18.83
N ARG A 218 12.20 -1.57 -19.11
CA ARG A 218 13.62 -1.30 -19.41
C ARG A 218 14.50 -1.61 -18.20
N GLY A 219 14.13 -1.12 -17.02
CA GLY A 219 14.85 -1.39 -15.79
C GLY A 219 14.88 -2.86 -15.40
N ALA A 220 13.75 -3.56 -15.54
CA ALA A 220 13.70 -5.01 -15.35
C ALA A 220 14.60 -5.76 -16.34
N THR A 221 14.60 -5.35 -17.61
CA THR A 221 15.53 -5.92 -18.61
C THR A 221 16.98 -5.67 -18.20
N LYS A 222 17.33 -4.44 -17.82
CA LYS A 222 18.68 -4.04 -17.37
C LYS A 222 19.11 -4.84 -16.14
N LEU A 223 18.21 -5.04 -15.17
CA LEU A 223 18.47 -5.85 -13.97
C LEU A 223 18.75 -7.30 -14.35
N PHE A 224 17.87 -7.89 -15.17
CA PHE A 224 18.01 -9.28 -15.60
C PHE A 224 19.32 -9.49 -16.38
N THR A 225 19.69 -8.58 -17.28
CA THR A 225 20.96 -8.70 -17.99
C THR A 225 22.14 -8.55 -17.04
N THR A 226 22.09 -7.61 -16.09
CA THR A 226 23.21 -7.38 -15.15
C THR A 226 23.46 -8.60 -14.26
N LEU A 227 22.40 -9.25 -13.76
CA LEU A 227 22.51 -10.47 -12.95
C LEU A 227 22.99 -11.70 -13.74
N GLN A 228 22.93 -11.65 -15.07
CA GLN A 228 23.29 -12.75 -15.96
C GLN A 228 24.66 -12.56 -16.63
N HIS A 229 25.32 -11.41 -16.44
CA HIS A 229 26.63 -11.09 -17.02
C HIS A 229 27.80 -11.37 -16.06
N HIS A 230 27.57 -12.18 -15.03
CA HIS A 230 28.53 -12.56 -14.00
C HIS A 230 28.48 -14.06 -13.74
#